data_AF-A0A7K1UVT6-F1
#
_entry.id   AF-A0A7K1UVT6-F1
#
_cell.length_a   1.000
_cell.length_b   1.000
_cell.length_c   1.000
_cell.angle_alpha   90.00
_cell.angle_beta   90.00
_cell.angle_gamma   90.00
#
_symmetry.space_group_name_H-M   'P 1'
#
loop_
_entity.id
_entity.type
_entity.pdbx_description
1 polymer ?
#
loop_
_entity_poly.entity_id
_entity_poly.type
_entity_poly.pdbx_seq_one_letter_code
_entity_poly.pdbx_strand_id
1 'polypeptide(L)'
;MDGVEVLVAAQRKFARDRNWEQFHTPKNLAMALGGEVGELAEAVGRLVDCPEPVRAIGDPNLAEEIGDVVLYLLRLHDVTAIPTTITRLADRSNSDDSVDPRALIRALCDLIAATGRVLEVFQWTACSSQAGTAVRTELPALLQAVTAHLSALSALLRIDPITAAAAKITVKAEKYPTATCFGTAEKSAWSPKDSE
;
A
#
# COMPACT_ATOMS: atom_id res chain seq x y z
N MET A 1 -3.57 -5.72 -21.30
CA MET A 1 -3.00 -6.08 -19.98
C MET A 1 -3.67 -5.17 -18.98
N ASP A 2 -4.19 -5.75 -17.91
CA ASP A 2 -4.77 -4.99 -16.81
C ASP A 2 -3.69 -4.09 -16.19
N GLY A 3 -4.05 -2.87 -15.75
CA GLY A 3 -3.11 -1.94 -15.13
C GLY A 3 -2.43 -2.53 -13.88
N VAL A 4 -3.13 -3.44 -13.20
CA VAL A 4 -2.60 -4.19 -12.05
C VAL A 4 -1.48 -5.15 -12.44
N GLU A 5 -1.64 -5.90 -13.54
CA GLU A 5 -0.64 -6.86 -14.01
C GLU A 5 0.67 -6.16 -14.40
N VAL A 6 0.54 -5.01 -15.07
CA VAL A 6 1.70 -4.17 -15.44
C VAL A 6 2.43 -3.69 -14.18
N LEU A 7 1.69 -3.25 -13.16
CA LEU A 7 2.26 -2.76 -11.91
C LEU A 7 2.99 -3.87 -11.14
N VAL A 8 2.38 -5.06 -11.03
CA VAL A 8 3.01 -6.23 -10.41
C VAL A 8 4.28 -6.64 -11.16
N ALA A 9 4.24 -6.63 -12.50
CA ALA A 9 5.42 -6.92 -13.32
C ALA A 9 6.55 -5.91 -13.10
N ALA A 10 6.21 -4.62 -13.04
CA ALA A 10 7.16 -3.54 -12.76
C ALA A 10 7.80 -3.70 -11.36
N GLN A 11 7.01 -4.05 -10.35
CA GLN A 11 7.50 -4.25 -8.99
C GLN A 11 8.42 -5.48 -8.87
N ARG A 12 8.04 -6.60 -9.52
CA ARG A 12 8.89 -7.78 -9.65
C ARG A 12 10.21 -7.43 -10.31
N LYS A 13 10.19 -6.65 -11.40
CA LYS A 13 11.41 -6.19 -12.07
C LYS A 13 12.25 -5.32 -11.13
N PHE A 14 11.65 -4.33 -10.47
CA PHE A 14 12.33 -3.44 -9.53
C PHE A 14 13.07 -4.21 -8.43
N ALA A 15 12.41 -5.22 -7.83
CA ALA A 15 12.97 -6.06 -6.78
C ALA A 15 14.11 -6.96 -7.32
N ARG A 16 13.93 -7.57 -8.49
CA ARG A 16 14.96 -8.42 -9.13
C ARG A 16 16.21 -7.63 -9.49
N ASP A 17 16.05 -6.46 -10.11
CA ASP A 17 17.18 -5.62 -10.53
C ASP A 17 18.08 -5.22 -9.34
N ARG A 18 17.54 -5.21 -8.12
CA ARG A 18 18.25 -4.86 -6.87
C ARG A 18 18.59 -6.08 -6.01
N ASN A 19 18.24 -7.29 -6.44
CA ASN A 19 18.35 -8.52 -5.65
C ASN A 19 17.65 -8.41 -4.27
N TRP A 20 16.51 -7.72 -4.22
CA TRP A 20 15.75 -7.49 -2.99
C TRP A 20 14.70 -8.57 -2.71
N GLU A 21 14.49 -9.50 -3.65
CA GLU A 21 13.52 -10.59 -3.47
C GLU A 21 13.81 -11.45 -2.23
N GLN A 22 15.09 -11.58 -1.84
CA GLN A 22 15.51 -12.25 -0.60
C GLN A 22 14.94 -11.62 0.69
N PHE A 23 14.62 -10.32 0.66
CA PHE A 23 14.05 -9.59 1.80
C PHE A 23 12.52 -9.60 1.79
N HIS A 24 11.89 -9.96 0.66
CA HIS A 24 10.45 -9.92 0.44
C HIS A 24 9.73 -11.18 0.96
N THR A 25 9.94 -11.52 2.23
CA THR A 25 9.14 -12.58 2.88
C THR A 25 7.71 -12.08 3.17
N PRO A 26 6.68 -12.94 3.20
CA PRO A 26 5.31 -12.53 3.53
C PRO A 26 5.21 -11.73 4.83
N LYS A 27 5.96 -12.15 5.86
CA LYS A 27 6.02 -11.46 7.15
C LYS A 27 6.59 -10.04 7.02
N ASN A 28 7.72 -9.87 6.32
CA ASN A 28 8.33 -8.55 6.14
C ASN A 28 7.43 -7.62 5.34
N LEU A 29 6.76 -8.15 4.31
CA LEU A 29 5.82 -7.38 3.49
C LEU A 29 4.56 -6.99 4.28
N ALA A 30 4.04 -7.87 5.13
CA ALA A 30 2.93 -7.56 6.02
C ALA A 30 3.32 -6.46 7.03
N MET A 31 4.54 -6.52 7.58
CA MET A 31 5.06 -5.48 8.47
C MET A 31 5.20 -4.14 7.76
N ALA A 32 5.76 -4.13 6.54
CA ALA A 32 5.88 -2.91 5.73
C ALA A 32 4.49 -2.33 5.40
N LEU A 33 3.54 -3.17 4.97
CA LEU A 33 2.15 -2.78 4.75
C LEU A 33 1.54 -2.11 5.99
N GLY A 34 1.77 -2.67 7.18
CA GLY A 34 1.33 -2.06 8.44
C GLY A 34 1.93 -0.68 8.69
N GLY A 35 3.20 -0.49 8.34
CA GLY A 35 3.88 0.81 8.40
C GLY A 35 3.23 1.84 7.48
N GLU A 36 3.07 1.53 6.19
CA GLU A 36 2.48 2.46 5.21
C GLU A 36 1.00 2.76 5.54
N VAL A 37 0.24 1.81 6.10
CA VAL A 37 -1.12 2.07 6.60
C VAL A 37 -1.10 3.04 7.78
N GLY A 38 -0.06 3.02 8.59
CA GLY A 38 0.18 4.00 9.66
C GLY A 38 0.47 5.41 9.11
N GLU A 39 1.32 5.52 8.09
CA GLU A 39 1.63 6.80 7.42
C GLU A 39 0.37 7.39 6.75
N LEU A 40 -0.42 6.55 6.08
CA LEU A 40 -1.75 6.93 5.56
C LEU A 40 -2.70 7.39 6.67
N ALA A 41 -2.70 6.72 7.81
CA ALA A 41 -3.53 7.12 8.96
C ALA A 41 -3.12 8.49 9.51
N GLU A 42 -1.82 8.78 9.56
CA GLU A 42 -1.30 10.08 9.95
C GLU A 42 -1.72 11.18 8.96
N ALA A 43 -1.62 10.91 7.66
CA ALA A 43 -2.03 11.84 6.61
C ALA A 43 -3.54 12.15 6.66
N VAL A 44 -4.38 11.12 6.83
CA VAL A 44 -5.83 11.31 7.04
C VAL A 44 -6.11 12.03 8.37
N GLY A 45 -5.35 11.76 9.42
CA GLY A 45 -5.44 12.47 10.70
C GLY A 45 -5.26 13.98 10.56
N ARG A 46 -4.19 14.41 9.88
CA ARG A 46 -3.94 15.83 9.59
C ARG A 46 -5.08 16.48 8.81
N LEU A 47 -5.66 15.74 7.87
CA LEU A 47 -6.76 16.22 7.05
C LEU A 47 -8.05 16.43 7.86
N VAL A 48 -8.38 15.51 8.77
CA VAL A 48 -9.60 15.62 9.59
C VAL A 48 -9.47 16.64 10.73
N ASP A 49 -8.25 16.93 11.16
CA ASP A 49 -7.96 17.97 12.16
C ASP A 49 -8.08 19.40 11.61
N CYS A 50 -8.20 19.57 10.29
CA CYS A 50 -8.38 20.89 9.68
C CYS A 50 -9.79 21.47 9.99
N PRO A 51 -9.89 22.75 10.39
CA PRO A 51 -11.16 23.39 10.72
C PRO A 51 -12.04 23.72 9.50
N GLU A 52 -11.46 23.69 8.30
CA GLU A 52 -12.15 23.88 7.02
C GLU A 52 -12.82 22.57 6.57
N PRO A 53 -13.85 22.61 5.70
CA PRO A 53 -14.39 21.39 5.10
C PRO A 53 -13.25 20.58 4.47
N VAL A 54 -13.23 19.27 4.76
CA VAL A 54 -12.21 18.33 4.29
C VAL A 54 -12.13 18.37 2.77
N ARG A 55 -11.12 19.07 2.24
CA ARG A 55 -10.79 19.14 0.81
C ARG A 55 -9.63 18.21 0.53
N ALA A 56 -9.94 16.92 0.44
CA ALA A 56 -8.98 15.84 0.30
C ALA A 56 -8.86 15.30 -1.13
N ILE A 57 -9.74 15.77 -2.02
CA ILE A 57 -9.90 15.21 -3.35
C ILE A 57 -8.64 15.45 -4.16
N GLY A 58 -7.99 14.33 -4.52
CA GLY A 58 -6.74 14.39 -5.27
C GLY A 58 -5.59 15.03 -4.49
N ASP A 59 -5.64 15.03 -3.15
CA ASP A 59 -4.51 15.49 -2.34
C ASP A 59 -3.27 14.63 -2.67
N PRO A 60 -2.17 15.26 -3.12
CA PRO A 60 -0.99 14.53 -3.56
C PRO A 60 -0.35 13.74 -2.43
N ASN A 61 -0.37 14.23 -1.19
CA ASN A 61 0.20 13.51 -0.04
C ASN A 61 -0.62 12.25 0.25
N LEU A 62 -1.95 12.32 0.21
CA LEU A 62 -2.79 11.12 0.36
C LEU A 62 -2.60 10.14 -0.79
N ALA A 63 -2.42 10.65 -2.02
CA ALA A 63 -2.15 9.80 -3.17
C ALA A 63 -0.80 9.10 -3.05
N GLU A 64 0.20 9.77 -2.48
CA GLU A 64 1.47 9.18 -2.15
C GLU A 64 1.33 7.99 -1.17
N GLU A 65 0.68 8.21 -0.02
CA GLU A 65 0.52 7.16 0.99
C GLU A 65 -0.34 5.99 0.50
N ILE A 66 -1.42 6.26 -0.25
CA ILE A 66 -2.21 5.22 -0.90
C ILE A 66 -1.35 4.41 -1.86
N GLY A 67 -0.51 5.08 -2.66
CA GLY A 67 0.39 4.42 -3.59
C GLY A 67 1.34 3.46 -2.87
N ASP A 68 1.92 3.88 -1.75
CA ASP A 68 2.80 3.03 -0.94
C ASP A 68 2.07 1.81 -0.36
N VAL A 69 0.88 2.00 0.22
CA VAL A 69 0.02 0.89 0.70
C VAL A 69 -0.29 -0.11 -0.43
N VAL A 70 -0.69 0.37 -1.61
CA VAL A 70 -1.01 -0.48 -2.76
C VAL A 70 0.21 -1.29 -3.19
N LEU A 71 1.41 -0.69 -3.22
CA LEU A 71 2.61 -1.40 -3.63
C LEU A 71 2.93 -2.57 -2.70
N TYR A 72 2.91 -2.39 -1.38
CA TYR A 72 3.17 -3.51 -0.48
C TYR A 72 2.05 -4.54 -0.47
N LEU A 73 0.79 -4.11 -0.58
CA LEU A 73 -0.34 -5.01 -0.69
C LEU A 73 -0.22 -5.90 -1.94
N LEU A 74 0.08 -5.33 -3.11
CA LEU A 74 0.28 -6.07 -4.35
C LEU A 74 1.46 -7.02 -4.27
N ARG A 75 2.59 -6.59 -3.67
CA ARG A 75 3.73 -7.49 -3.49
C ARG A 75 3.41 -8.64 -2.54
N LEU A 76 2.61 -8.39 -1.50
CA LEU A 76 2.18 -9.43 -0.56
C LEU A 76 1.27 -10.45 -1.26
N HIS A 77 0.29 -9.99 -2.04
CA HIS A 77 -0.53 -10.86 -2.92
C HIS A 77 0.35 -11.70 -3.84
N ASP A 78 1.34 -11.07 -4.48
CA ASP A 78 2.26 -11.71 -5.42
C ASP A 78 3.09 -12.82 -4.76
N VAL A 79 3.75 -12.52 -3.64
CA VAL A 79 4.62 -13.49 -2.92
C VAL A 79 3.82 -14.62 -2.28
N THR A 80 2.57 -14.35 -1.87
CA THR A 80 1.69 -15.38 -1.29
C THR A 80 0.91 -16.17 -2.34
N ALA A 81 0.99 -15.78 -3.62
CA ALA A 81 0.20 -16.31 -4.72
C ALA A 81 -1.33 -16.24 -4.48
N ILE A 82 -1.78 -15.26 -3.70
CA ILE A 82 -3.19 -14.99 -3.44
C ILE A 82 -3.64 -13.91 -4.43
N PRO A 83 -4.67 -14.14 -5.27
CA PRO A 83 -5.11 -13.15 -6.24
C PRO A 83 -5.66 -11.91 -5.53
N THR A 84 -5.36 -10.74 -6.10
CA THR A 84 -5.94 -9.46 -5.68
C THR A 84 -7.16 -9.14 -6.53
N THR A 85 -8.06 -8.33 -5.99
CA THR A 85 -9.23 -7.78 -6.69
C THR A 85 -9.19 -6.25 -6.75
N ILE A 86 -8.04 -5.65 -6.42
CA ILE A 86 -7.88 -4.20 -6.51
C ILE A 86 -8.03 -3.76 -7.96
N THR A 87 -8.75 -2.68 -8.19
CA THR A 87 -9.04 -2.17 -9.54
C THR A 87 -8.89 -0.66 -9.57
N ARG A 88 -8.87 -0.11 -10.78
CA ARG A 88 -8.91 1.34 -10.99
C ARG A 88 -10.24 1.90 -10.48
N LEU A 89 -10.18 3.09 -9.89
CA LEU A 89 -11.36 3.86 -9.55
C LEU A 89 -12.01 4.37 -10.84
N ALA A 90 -13.32 4.18 -10.97
CA ALA A 90 -14.07 4.75 -12.09
C ALA A 90 -14.16 6.28 -11.96
N ASP A 91 -14.02 7.01 -13.06
CA ASP A 91 -14.20 8.46 -13.08
C ASP A 91 -15.61 8.81 -12.59
N ARG A 92 -15.67 9.61 -11.52
CA ARG A 92 -16.93 10.15 -10.98
C ARG A 92 -16.93 11.67 -11.15
N SER A 93 -17.70 12.17 -12.10
CA SER A 93 -17.99 13.60 -12.24
C SER A 93 -19.12 13.99 -11.27
N ASN A 94 -18.80 14.33 -10.02
CA ASN A 94 -19.78 14.89 -9.10
C ASN A 94 -19.29 16.23 -8.55
N SER A 95 -20.19 17.20 -8.44
CA SER A 95 -19.86 18.61 -8.15
C SER A 95 -19.68 18.95 -6.66
N ASP A 96 -19.96 18.00 -5.76
CA ASP A 96 -19.74 18.19 -4.32
C ASP A 96 -18.36 17.64 -3.95
N ASP A 97 -17.43 18.53 -3.61
CA ASP A 97 -16.06 18.18 -3.24
C ASP A 97 -15.88 17.92 -1.74
N SER A 98 -16.98 17.93 -0.97
CA SER A 98 -16.91 17.62 0.45
C SER A 98 -16.83 16.11 0.69
N VAL A 99 -15.95 15.71 1.61
CA VAL A 99 -15.85 14.34 2.12
C VAL A 99 -16.43 14.31 3.53
N ASP A 100 -17.35 13.38 3.82
CA ASP A 100 -17.85 13.17 5.20
C ASP A 100 -16.70 12.66 6.09
N PRO A 101 -16.25 13.45 7.09
CA PRO A 101 -15.14 13.04 7.95
C PRO A 101 -15.42 11.75 8.72
N ARG A 102 -16.68 11.47 9.06
CA ARG A 102 -17.05 10.24 9.79
C ARG A 102 -16.92 9.02 8.90
N ALA A 103 -17.35 9.12 7.64
CA ALA A 103 -17.17 8.06 6.66
C ALA A 103 -15.67 7.79 6.41
N LEU A 104 -14.87 8.86 6.31
CA LEU A 104 -13.43 8.78 6.11
C LEU A 104 -12.73 8.08 7.29
N ILE A 105 -13.00 8.52 8.52
CA ILE A 105 -12.43 7.92 9.74
C ILE A 105 -12.83 6.44 9.86
N ARG A 106 -14.09 6.12 9.58
CA ARG A 106 -14.56 4.72 9.63
C ARG A 106 -13.83 3.84 8.61
N ALA A 107 -13.73 4.29 7.37
CA ALA A 107 -13.02 3.54 6.33
C ALA A 107 -11.54 3.33 6.69
N LEU A 108 -10.89 4.34 7.29
CA LEU A 108 -9.53 4.23 7.79
C LEU A 108 -9.43 3.20 8.94
N CYS A 109 -10.31 3.28 9.94
CA CYS A 109 -10.32 2.32 11.06
C CYS A 109 -10.52 0.88 10.57
N ASP A 110 -11.41 0.66 9.59
CA ASP A 110 -11.65 -0.65 9.00
C ASP A 110 -10.40 -1.19 8.28
N LEU A 111 -9.68 -0.32 7.54
CA LEU A 111 -8.41 -0.65 6.90
C LEU A 111 -7.32 -1.01 7.92
N ILE A 112 -7.16 -0.20 8.96
CA ILE A 112 -6.20 -0.45 10.06
C ILE A 112 -6.51 -1.79 10.73
N ALA A 113 -7.77 -2.05 11.07
CA ALA A 113 -8.19 -3.29 11.72
C ALA A 113 -7.94 -4.52 10.82
N ALA A 114 -8.25 -4.44 9.53
CA ALA A 114 -7.97 -5.51 8.59
C ALA A 114 -6.46 -5.78 8.44
N THR A 115 -5.65 -4.73 8.39
CA THR A 115 -4.19 -4.84 8.33
C THR A 115 -3.61 -5.44 9.61
N GLY A 116 -4.15 -5.06 10.78
CA GLY A 116 -3.79 -5.65 12.06
C GLY A 116 -4.02 -7.17 12.11
N ARG A 117 -5.13 -7.66 11.55
CA ARG A 117 -5.38 -9.10 11.44
C ARG A 117 -4.39 -9.81 10.50
N VAL A 118 -3.97 -9.15 9.42
CA VAL A 118 -2.90 -9.70 8.56
C VAL A 118 -1.60 -9.83 9.35
N LEU A 119 -1.24 -8.83 10.15
CA LEU A 119 -0.05 -8.89 11.00
C LEU A 119 -0.14 -10.02 12.03
N GLU A 120 -1.30 -10.21 12.65
CA GLU A 120 -1.57 -11.27 13.64
C GLU A 120 -1.27 -12.67 13.09
N VAL A 121 -1.64 -12.97 11.84
CA VAL A 121 -1.33 -14.24 11.16
C VAL A 121 0.18 -14.54 11.16
N PHE A 122 1.03 -13.50 11.11
CA PHE A 122 2.48 -13.63 11.06
C PHE A 122 3.18 -13.49 12.41
N GLN A 123 2.48 -13.15 13.49
CA GLN A 123 3.09 -12.94 14.82
C GLN A 123 3.66 -14.23 15.41
N TRP A 124 2.99 -15.37 15.21
CA TRP A 124 3.35 -16.64 15.85
C TRP A 124 4.00 -17.67 14.91
N THR A 125 4.38 -17.26 13.69
CA THR A 125 4.80 -18.20 12.64
C THR A 125 6.14 -18.90 12.91
N ALA A 126 6.97 -18.36 13.79
CA ALA A 126 8.26 -18.95 14.16
C ALA A 126 8.16 -20.13 15.14
N CYS A 127 7.02 -20.28 15.85
CA CYS A 127 6.90 -21.19 17.00
C CYS A 127 5.88 -22.32 16.84
N SER A 128 5.18 -22.47 15.70
CA SER A 128 4.16 -23.52 15.58
C SER A 128 4.06 -24.14 14.17
N SER A 129 3.76 -25.44 14.13
CA SER A 129 3.37 -26.14 12.90
C SER A 129 2.01 -25.65 12.36
N GLN A 130 1.21 -24.99 13.19
CA GLN A 130 -0.10 -24.41 12.84
C GLN A 130 0.02 -23.09 12.06
N ALA A 131 1.16 -22.41 12.15
CA ALA A 131 1.49 -21.20 11.42
C ALA A 131 1.23 -21.29 9.91
N GLY A 132 1.67 -22.39 9.29
CA GLY A 132 1.47 -22.61 7.85
C GLY A 132 0.01 -22.85 7.49
N THR A 133 -0.81 -23.34 8.40
CA THR A 133 -2.24 -23.58 8.17
C THR A 133 -3.01 -22.27 8.24
N ALA A 134 -2.81 -21.45 9.26
CA ALA A 134 -3.45 -20.13 9.40
C ALA A 134 -3.15 -19.23 8.18
N VAL A 135 -1.89 -19.19 7.72
CA VAL A 135 -1.52 -18.47 6.50
C VAL A 135 -2.30 -18.95 5.26
N ARG A 136 -2.57 -20.26 5.14
CA ARG A 136 -3.31 -20.79 3.99
C ARG A 136 -4.82 -20.56 4.09
N THR A 137 -5.39 -20.56 5.30
CA THR A 137 -6.84 -20.52 5.50
C THR A 137 -7.38 -19.12 5.73
N GLU A 138 -6.67 -18.28 6.47
CA GLU A 138 -7.17 -16.98 6.94
C GLU A 138 -6.67 -15.82 6.07
N LEU A 139 -5.40 -15.86 5.67
CA LEU A 139 -4.76 -14.78 4.92
C LEU A 139 -5.53 -14.38 3.64
N PRO A 140 -6.08 -15.30 2.81
CA PRO A 140 -6.81 -14.90 1.61
C PRO A 140 -7.99 -13.96 1.90
N ALA A 141 -8.80 -14.28 2.91
CA ALA A 141 -9.95 -13.46 3.30
C ALA A 141 -9.50 -12.11 3.87
N LEU A 142 -8.38 -12.09 4.61
CA LEU A 142 -7.84 -10.87 5.19
C LEU A 142 -7.27 -9.93 4.14
N LEU A 143 -6.51 -10.43 3.16
CA LEU A 143 -6.00 -9.60 2.05
C LEU A 143 -7.13 -9.03 1.20
N GLN A 144 -8.19 -9.81 0.99
CA GLN A 144 -9.40 -9.33 0.31
C GLN A 144 -10.09 -8.22 1.11
N ALA A 145 -10.15 -8.32 2.44
CA ALA A 145 -10.68 -7.27 3.29
C ALA A 145 -9.84 -5.99 3.22
N VAL A 146 -8.51 -6.09 3.32
CA VAL A 146 -7.60 -4.94 3.16
C VAL A 146 -7.82 -4.26 1.80
N THR A 147 -7.89 -5.04 0.73
CA THR A 147 -8.17 -4.54 -0.63
C THR A 147 -9.50 -3.80 -0.71
N ALA A 148 -10.56 -4.34 -0.11
CA ALA A 148 -11.89 -3.73 -0.12
C ALA A 148 -11.92 -2.41 0.68
N HIS A 149 -11.32 -2.39 1.87
CA HIS A 149 -11.28 -1.18 2.71
C HIS A 149 -10.41 -0.09 2.08
N LEU A 150 -9.28 -0.45 1.47
CA LEU A 150 -8.44 0.48 0.72
C LEU A 150 -9.18 1.06 -0.49
N SER A 151 -9.95 0.24 -1.21
CA SER A 151 -10.75 0.68 -2.35
C SER A 151 -11.87 1.62 -1.92
N ALA A 152 -12.53 1.34 -0.78
CA ALA A 152 -13.55 2.22 -0.22
C ALA A 152 -12.96 3.57 0.22
N LEU A 153 -11.81 3.56 0.90
CA LEU A 153 -11.09 4.77 1.30
C LEU A 153 -10.66 5.60 0.09
N SER A 154 -10.08 4.95 -0.93
CA SER A 154 -9.67 5.58 -2.18
C SER A 154 -10.85 6.23 -2.92
N ALA A 155 -12.03 5.58 -2.89
CA ALA A 155 -13.24 6.13 -3.48
C ALA A 155 -13.75 7.38 -2.74
N LEU A 156 -13.66 7.42 -1.40
CA LEU A 156 -14.01 8.60 -0.60
C LEU A 156 -13.05 9.78 -0.89
N LEU A 157 -11.76 9.48 -1.03
CA LEU A 157 -10.71 10.47 -1.31
C LEU A 157 -10.61 10.82 -2.80
N ARG A 158 -11.34 10.11 -3.68
CA ARG A 158 -11.27 10.23 -5.15
C ARG A 158 -9.86 10.10 -5.71
N ILE A 159 -9.09 9.18 -5.14
CA ILE A 159 -7.73 8.87 -5.60
C ILE A 159 -7.77 7.51 -6.28
N ASP A 160 -7.26 7.42 -7.52
CA ASP A 160 -7.13 6.14 -8.20
C ASP A 160 -5.93 5.36 -7.62
N PRO A 161 -6.15 4.21 -6.94
CA PRO A 161 -5.08 3.51 -6.22
C PRO A 161 -4.00 2.96 -7.17
N ILE A 162 -4.37 2.59 -8.39
CA ILE A 162 -3.42 2.03 -9.38
C ILE A 162 -2.52 3.13 -9.93
N THR A 163 -3.06 4.31 -10.20
CA THR A 163 -2.31 5.49 -10.68
C THR A 163 -1.38 6.02 -9.59
N ALA A 164 -1.88 6.12 -8.36
CA ALA A 164 -1.07 6.47 -7.20
C ALA A 164 0.15 5.54 -7.05
N ALA A 165 -0.06 4.24 -7.12
CA ALA A 165 1.01 3.25 -7.03
C ALA A 165 1.99 3.32 -8.22
N ALA A 166 1.50 3.52 -9.45
CA ALA A 166 2.35 3.66 -10.63
C ALA A 166 3.27 4.89 -10.55
N ALA A 167 2.75 6.01 -10.04
CA ALA A 167 3.56 7.20 -9.77
C ALA A 167 4.67 6.91 -8.75
N LYS A 168 4.35 6.18 -7.67
CA LYS A 168 5.33 5.80 -6.63
C LYS A 168 6.45 4.89 -7.14
N ILE A 169 6.19 3.94 -8.03
CA ILE A 169 7.27 3.09 -8.59
C ILE A 169 8.32 3.95 -9.30
N THR A 170 7.87 4.98 -10.03
CA THR A 170 8.77 5.88 -10.77
C THR A 170 9.67 6.65 -9.81
N VAL A 171 9.09 7.27 -8.77
CA VAL A 171 9.84 8.00 -7.75
C VAL A 171 10.79 7.09 -6.96
N LYS A 172 10.36 5.87 -6.61
CA LYS A 172 11.25 4.91 -5.92
C LYS A 172 12.41 4.44 -6.80
N ALA A 173 12.25 4.39 -8.13
CA ALA A 173 13.33 4.04 -9.04
C ALA A 173 14.47 5.07 -9.01
N GLU A 174 14.14 6.36 -8.89
CA GLU A 174 15.09 7.46 -8.74
C GLU A 174 15.76 7.44 -7.37
N LYS A 175 14.99 7.24 -6.30
CA LYS A 175 15.49 7.19 -4.92
C LYS A 175 16.43 6.02 -4.65
N TYR A 176 16.26 4.90 -5.34
CA TYR A 176 17.06 3.69 -5.16
C TYR A 176 17.73 3.25 -6.47
N PRO A 177 18.80 3.89 -6.95
CA PRO A 177 19.49 3.44 -8.15
C PRO A 177 20.04 2.01 -8.01
N THR A 178 19.96 1.20 -9.08
CA THR A 178 20.45 -0.19 -9.07
C THR A 178 21.96 -0.28 -8.82
N ALA A 179 22.72 0.72 -9.24
CA ALA A 179 24.17 0.80 -9.06
C ALA A 179 24.60 0.92 -7.59
N THR A 180 23.75 1.48 -6.71
CA THR A 180 24.09 1.76 -5.31
C THR A 180 23.36 0.86 -4.30
N CYS A 181 22.28 0.20 -4.70
CA CYS A 181 21.36 -0.50 -3.79
C CYS A 181 21.28 -2.02 -4.01
N PHE A 182 22.23 -2.62 -4.75
CA PHE A 182 22.21 -4.05 -5.05
C PHE A 182 22.53 -4.90 -3.81
N GLY A 183 21.59 -5.76 -3.40
CA GLY A 183 21.79 -6.75 -2.34
C GLY A 183 21.89 -6.18 -0.92
N THR A 184 21.69 -4.88 -0.73
CA THR A 184 21.70 -4.20 0.57
C THR A 184 20.29 -3.73 0.93
N ALA A 185 19.94 -3.85 2.22
CA ALA A 185 18.70 -3.30 2.79
C ALA A 185 18.88 -1.86 3.31
N GLU A 186 20.06 -1.29 3.13
CA GLU A 186 20.39 0.07 3.57
C GLU A 186 19.75 1.09 2.63
N LYS A 187 19.09 2.12 3.20
CA LYS A 187 18.59 3.26 2.43
C LYS A 187 19.81 3.95 1.81
N SER A 188 19.88 4.04 0.48
CA SER A 188 20.84 4.92 -0.19
C SER A 188 20.71 6.33 0.41
N ALA A 189 21.83 7.00 0.62
CA ALA A 189 21.91 8.38 1.10
C ALA A 189 21.43 9.39 0.03
N TRP A 190 20.30 9.12 -0.62
CA TRP A 190 19.73 9.96 -1.66
C TRP A 190 19.01 11.16 -1.03
N SER A 191 19.45 12.37 -1.37
CA SER A 191 18.81 13.63 -0.99
C SER A 191 18.10 14.24 -2.21
N PRO A 192 16.90 14.84 -2.07
CA PRO A 192 16.22 15.54 -3.16
C PRO A 192 16.99 16.72 -3.78
N LYS A 193 18.15 17.10 -3.19
CA LYS A 193 19.03 18.17 -3.66
C LYS A 193 20.02 17.73 -4.74
N ASP A 194 20.10 16.44 -5.06
CA ASP A 194 21.07 15.92 -6.03
C ASP A 194 20.51 15.87 -7.47
N SER A 195 19.29 16.36 -7.67
CA SER A 195 18.61 16.52 -8.95
C SER A 195 18.36 18.02 -9.23
N GLU A 196 19.45 18.76 -9.43
CA GLU A 196 19.45 20.06 -10.14
C GLU A 196 19.55 19.85 -11.65
#